data_AF-A0A7T8B8P7-F1
#
_entry.id   AF-A0A7T8B8P7-F1
#
_cell.length_a   1.000
_cell.length_b   1.000
_cell.length_c   1.000
_cell.angle_alpha   90.00
_cell.angle_beta   90.00
_cell.angle_gamma   90.00
#
_symmetry.space_group_name_H-M   'P 1'
#
loop_
_entity.id
_entity.type
_entity.pdbx_description
1 polymer ?
#
loop_
_entity_poly.entity_id
_entity_poly.type
_entity_poly.pdbx_seq_one_letter_code
_entity_poly.pdbx_strand_id
1 'polypeptide(L)'
;MEPVQDLAWRAQLVLGTLERFELNSWAVAAVGPEKGLPHAENTLFRAQKSAEHRNSPFSTCRYRLLFFPKGKTEPVYTINMESSILGDWILAEQYGKNHRILEHLRGPLNYEGFRIKALEKALEKLDITEMEK
;
A
#
# COMPACT_ATOMS: atom_id res chain seq x y z
N MET A 1 -7.62 16.36 -8.17
CA MET A 1 -6.92 15.10 -7.88
C MET A 1 -7.93 13.98 -8.09
N GLU A 2 -7.59 12.98 -8.90
CA GLU A 2 -8.45 11.84 -9.16
C GLU A 2 -8.28 10.77 -8.07
N PRO A 3 -9.36 10.09 -7.64
CA PRO A 3 -9.27 8.95 -6.73
C PRO A 3 -8.44 7.79 -7.30
N VAL A 4 -7.82 7.04 -6.40
CA VAL A 4 -7.17 5.76 -6.69
C VAL A 4 -8.23 4.78 -7.20
N GLN A 5 -8.00 4.18 -8.38
CA GLN A 5 -8.99 3.33 -9.05
C GLN A 5 -9.06 1.90 -8.50
N ASP A 6 -8.00 1.41 -7.87
CA ASP A 6 -8.05 0.15 -7.14
C ASP A 6 -9.09 0.27 -6.02
N LEU A 7 -10.04 -0.65 -5.91
CA LEU A 7 -11.06 -0.64 -4.84
C LEU A 7 -10.69 -1.53 -3.65
N ALA A 8 -9.61 -2.31 -3.74
CA ALA A 8 -9.14 -3.18 -2.66
C ALA A 8 -8.82 -2.39 -1.38
N TRP A 9 -8.47 -1.10 -1.49
CA TRP A 9 -8.24 -0.24 -0.33
C TRP A 9 -9.48 -0.14 0.58
N ARG A 10 -10.70 -0.28 0.06
CA ARG A 10 -11.92 -0.22 0.88
C ARG A 10 -11.97 -1.40 1.85
N ALA A 11 -11.73 -2.61 1.35
CA ALA A 11 -11.67 -3.81 2.19
C ALA A 11 -10.53 -3.72 3.21
N GLN A 12 -9.34 -3.28 2.76
CA GLN A 12 -8.17 -3.09 3.64
C GLN A 12 -8.43 -2.05 4.73
N LEU A 13 -9.12 -0.95 4.41
CA LEU A 13 -9.46 0.08 5.39
C LEU A 13 -10.46 -0.44 6.44
N VAL A 14 -11.39 -1.30 6.06
CA VAL A 14 -12.38 -1.87 6.99
C VAL A 14 -11.77 -2.97 7.86
N LEU A 15 -10.98 -3.88 7.27
CA LEU A 15 -10.57 -5.14 7.91
C LEU A 15 -9.09 -5.18 8.33
N GLY A 16 -8.29 -4.23 7.86
CA GLY A 16 -6.84 -4.24 7.96
C GLY A 16 -6.22 -2.92 8.40
N THR A 17 -7.00 -1.96 8.94
CA THR A 17 -6.43 -0.71 9.46
C THR A 17 -5.45 -1.01 10.59
N LEU A 18 -4.22 -0.50 10.45
CA LEU A 18 -3.15 -0.57 11.43
C LEU A 18 -3.12 0.70 12.27
N GLU A 19 -3.18 1.87 11.63
CA GLU A 19 -3.26 3.17 12.30
C GLU A 19 -3.86 4.24 11.37
N ARG A 20 -4.20 5.38 11.98
CA ARG A 20 -4.63 6.60 11.29
C ARG A 20 -3.93 7.80 11.91
N PHE A 21 -3.48 8.73 11.08
CA PHE A 21 -2.79 9.95 11.50
C PHE A 21 -2.92 11.04 10.44
N GLU A 22 -2.37 12.22 10.73
CA GLU A 22 -2.33 13.34 9.78
C GLU A 22 -0.90 13.65 9.33
N LEU A 23 -0.74 14.05 8.07
CA LEU A 23 0.55 14.49 7.48
C LEU A 23 0.29 15.65 6.52
N ASN A 24 0.84 16.85 6.76
CA ASN A 24 0.70 18.03 5.90
C ASN A 24 -0.75 18.28 5.39
N SER A 25 -1.74 18.32 6.30
CA SER A 25 -3.18 18.46 5.96
C SER A 25 -3.83 17.27 5.23
N TRP A 26 -3.13 16.15 5.08
CA TRP A 26 -3.67 14.89 4.60
C TRP A 26 -4.10 14.03 5.78
N ALA A 27 -5.29 13.45 5.68
CA ALA A 27 -5.62 12.30 6.52
C ALA A 27 -4.96 11.07 5.92
N VAL A 28 -4.27 10.29 6.75
CA VAL A 28 -3.54 9.09 6.32
C VAL A 28 -4.06 7.88 7.06
N ALA A 29 -4.34 6.80 6.33
CA ALA A 29 -4.63 5.50 6.92
C ALA A 29 -3.57 4.50 6.49
N ALA A 30 -2.94 3.86 7.45
CA ALA A 30 -2.09 2.71 7.20
C ALA A 30 -2.92 1.44 7.29
N VAL A 31 -2.81 0.61 6.26
CA VAL A 31 -3.52 -0.66 6.17
C VAL A 31 -2.53 -1.79 5.91
N GLY A 32 -2.85 -2.97 6.43
CA GLY A 32 -2.03 -4.17 6.30
C GLY A 32 -2.86 -5.38 5.83
N PRO A 33 -2.29 -6.58 5.93
CA PRO A 33 -3.04 -7.79 5.62
C PRO A 33 -4.25 -7.90 6.56
N GLU A 34 -5.38 -8.36 6.02
CA GLU A 34 -6.63 -8.50 6.77
C GLU A 34 -6.42 -9.30 8.06
N LYS A 35 -6.86 -8.75 9.20
CA LYS A 35 -6.90 -9.50 10.46
C LYS A 35 -8.01 -10.54 10.38
N GLY A 36 -7.66 -11.78 10.02
CA GLY A 36 -8.64 -12.87 9.94
C GLY A 36 -8.26 -14.04 9.04
N LEU A 37 -7.26 -13.90 8.17
CA LEU A 37 -6.64 -15.04 7.49
C LEU A 37 -5.50 -15.57 8.37
N PRO A 38 -5.50 -16.86 8.75
CA PRO A 38 -4.46 -17.40 9.59
C PRO A 38 -3.10 -17.16 8.93
N HIS A 39 -2.18 -16.62 9.71
CA HIS A 39 -0.76 -16.55 9.41
C HIS A 39 -0.23 -17.98 9.41
N ALA A 40 -0.58 -18.76 8.39
CA ALA A 40 -0.20 -20.15 8.29
C ALA A 40 1.31 -20.19 8.01
N GLU A 41 2.06 -20.40 9.08
CA GLU A 41 3.30 -21.14 9.11
C GLU A 41 3.26 -22.27 8.07
N ASN A 42 3.78 -22.01 6.88
CA ASN A 42 4.21 -23.01 5.91
C ASN A 42 4.79 -22.33 4.68
N THR A 43 6.07 -22.01 4.77
CA THR A 43 6.96 -21.64 3.67
C THR A 43 7.01 -22.71 2.55
N LEU A 44 6.41 -23.90 2.75
CA LEU A 44 6.33 -24.99 1.77
C LEU A 44 4.96 -25.17 1.10
N PHE A 45 3.84 -24.76 1.71
CA PHE A 45 2.51 -24.85 1.07
C PHE A 45 2.22 -23.73 0.06
N ARG A 46 3.06 -22.68 0.05
CA ARG A 46 2.95 -21.59 -0.93
C ARG A 46 3.28 -22.06 -2.34
N ALA A 47 4.09 -23.10 -2.55
CA ALA A 47 4.40 -23.57 -3.91
C ALA A 47 3.19 -24.20 -4.63
N GLN A 48 2.29 -24.86 -3.90
CA GLN A 48 1.14 -25.56 -4.49
C GLN A 48 -0.14 -24.72 -4.50
N LYS A 49 -0.38 -23.88 -3.49
CA LYS A 49 -1.58 -23.00 -3.45
C LYS A 49 -1.42 -21.65 -4.17
N SER A 50 -0.21 -21.33 -4.66
CA SER A 50 0.04 -20.13 -5.47
C SER A 50 -0.43 -20.25 -6.92
N ALA A 51 -0.82 -21.43 -7.40
CA ALA A 51 -1.41 -21.56 -8.73
C ALA A 51 -2.89 -21.10 -8.75
N GLU A 52 -3.64 -21.38 -7.70
CA GLU A 52 -5.10 -21.09 -7.65
C GLU A 52 -5.42 -19.68 -7.12
N HIS A 53 -4.59 -19.13 -6.21
CA HIS A 53 -4.75 -17.76 -5.71
C HIS A 53 -4.05 -16.68 -6.55
N ARG A 54 -3.32 -17.06 -7.61
CA ARG A 54 -2.77 -16.10 -8.59
C ARG A 54 -3.84 -15.32 -9.34
N ASN A 55 -5.10 -15.76 -9.25
CA ASN A 55 -6.25 -15.16 -9.93
C ASN A 55 -7.10 -14.23 -9.04
N SER A 56 -6.66 -13.88 -7.83
CA SER A 56 -7.19 -12.68 -7.17
C SER A 56 -6.30 -11.49 -7.58
N PRO A 57 -6.76 -10.59 -8.47
CA PRO A 57 -5.96 -9.43 -8.89
C PRO A 57 -5.69 -8.41 -7.77
N PHE A 58 -5.99 -8.73 -6.50
CA PHE A 58 -6.13 -7.75 -5.41
C PHE A 58 -5.29 -8.00 -4.15
N SER A 59 -4.31 -8.92 -4.11
CA SER A 59 -3.50 -9.08 -2.88
C SER A 59 -2.03 -9.45 -3.10
N THR A 60 -1.33 -8.67 -3.93
CA THR A 60 0.15 -8.57 -3.89
C THR A 60 0.61 -7.52 -2.88
N CYS A 61 -0.28 -6.64 -2.42
CA CYS A 61 0.00 -5.55 -1.50
C CYS A 61 -0.06 -6.02 -0.04
N ARG A 62 1.08 -5.95 0.67
CA ARG A 62 1.20 -6.34 2.08
C ARG A 62 0.93 -5.19 3.03
N TYR A 63 1.47 -4.00 2.75
CA TYR A 63 1.19 -2.79 3.52
C TYR A 63 0.92 -1.63 2.56
N ARG A 64 0.06 -0.71 2.98
CA ARG A 64 -0.31 0.45 2.17
C ARG A 64 -0.58 1.66 3.06
N LEU A 65 -0.05 2.81 2.65
CA LEU A 65 -0.48 4.11 3.16
C LEU A 65 -1.48 4.71 2.17
N LEU A 66 -2.64 5.12 2.67
CA LEU A 66 -3.71 5.76 1.91
C LEU A 66 -3.77 7.23 2.30
N PHE A 67 -3.61 8.13 1.33
CA PHE A 67 -3.63 9.58 1.56
C PHE A 67 -4.93 10.20 1.03
N PHE A 68 -5.69 10.77 1.97
CA PHE A 68 -6.98 11.39 1.73
C PHE A 68 -6.84 12.92 1.78
N PRO A 69 -7.23 13.64 0.71
CA PRO A 69 -7.31 15.08 0.77
C PRO A 69 -8.32 15.51 1.84
N LYS A 70 -8.11 16.67 2.44
CA LYS A 70 -9.01 17.24 3.45
C LYS A 70 -10.47 17.24 2.98
N GLY A 71 -11.35 16.64 3.79
CA GLY A 71 -12.78 16.55 3.49
C GLY A 71 -13.18 15.56 2.39
N LYS A 72 -12.27 14.69 1.95
CA LYS A 72 -12.55 13.62 0.98
C LYS A 72 -12.57 12.25 1.67
N THR A 73 -13.41 11.37 1.15
CA THR A 73 -13.59 9.99 1.64
C THR A 73 -12.83 8.96 0.82
N GLU A 74 -12.23 9.37 -0.29
CA GLU A 74 -11.47 8.51 -1.20
C GLU A 74 -10.00 8.94 -1.25
N PRO A 75 -9.06 7.98 -1.21
CA PRO A 75 -7.65 8.29 -1.32
C PRO A 75 -7.31 8.65 -2.77
N VAL A 76 -6.43 9.62 -2.96
CA VAL A 76 -5.94 10.03 -4.29
C VAL A 76 -4.46 9.66 -4.49
N TYR A 77 -3.78 9.33 -3.40
CA TYR A 77 -2.39 8.92 -3.38
C TYR A 77 -2.21 7.72 -2.45
N THR A 78 -1.38 6.76 -2.85
CA THR A 78 -0.98 5.65 -2.00
C THR A 78 0.51 5.35 -2.16
N ILE A 79 1.08 4.76 -1.12
CA ILE A 79 2.37 4.08 -1.19
C ILE A 79 2.17 2.66 -0.70
N ASN A 80 2.61 1.71 -1.50
CA ASN A 80 2.32 0.30 -1.35
C ASN A 80 3.62 -0.49 -1.23
N MET A 81 3.66 -1.47 -0.34
CA MET A 81 4.66 -2.53 -0.38
C MET A 81 4.03 -3.75 -1.02
N GLU A 82 4.56 -4.16 -2.17
CA GLU A 82 3.96 -5.17 -3.02
C GLU A 82 4.98 -6.24 -3.42
N SER A 83 4.50 -7.45 -3.74
CA SER A 83 5.29 -8.43 -4.48
C SER A 83 5.08 -8.26 -5.98
N SER A 84 6.17 -8.17 -6.74
CA SER A 84 6.16 -8.17 -8.21
C SER A 84 5.71 -9.53 -8.76
N ILE A 85 5.40 -9.59 -10.07
CA ILE A 85 5.09 -10.85 -10.76
C ILE A 85 6.24 -11.86 -10.73
N LEU A 86 7.47 -11.39 -10.54
CA LEU A 86 8.68 -12.21 -10.44
C LEU A 86 8.98 -12.63 -8.99
N GLY A 87 8.18 -12.15 -8.03
CA GLY A 87 8.32 -12.45 -6.61
C GLY A 87 9.24 -11.49 -5.84
N ASP A 88 9.81 -10.49 -6.51
CA ASP A 88 10.58 -9.44 -5.84
C ASP A 88 9.69 -8.54 -4.98
N TRP A 89 10.20 -8.03 -3.88
CA TRP A 89 9.48 -7.03 -3.08
C TRP A 89 9.79 -5.64 -3.60
N ILE A 90 8.76 -4.82 -3.77
CA ILE A 90 8.87 -3.45 -4.26
C ILE A 90 8.13 -2.47 -3.35
N LEU A 91 8.62 -1.24 -3.33
CA LEU A 91 7.86 -0.07 -2.90
C LEU A 91 7.33 0.62 -4.15
N ALA A 92 6.04 0.89 -4.20
CA ALA A 92 5.41 1.54 -5.33
C ALA A 92 4.48 2.67 -4.85
N GLU A 93 4.33 3.69 -5.68
CA GLU A 93 3.33 4.73 -5.48
C GLU A 93 2.18 4.59 -6.49
N GLN A 94 1.00 5.03 -6.06
CA GLN A 94 -0.13 5.23 -6.97
C GLN A 94 -0.73 6.62 -6.76
N TYR A 95 -0.83 7.40 -7.83
CA TYR A 95 -1.51 8.70 -7.84
C TYR A 95 -2.61 8.69 -8.89
N GLY A 96 -3.87 8.65 -8.44
CA GLY A 96 -5.03 8.37 -9.29
C GLY A 96 -4.86 7.06 -10.06
N LYS A 97 -4.75 7.13 -11.39
CA LYS A 97 -4.50 5.97 -12.27
C LYS A 97 -3.02 5.62 -12.49
N ASN A 98 -2.10 6.50 -12.10
CA ASN A 98 -0.68 6.32 -12.40
C ASN A 98 -0.04 5.50 -11.30
N HIS A 99 0.56 4.37 -11.67
CA HIS A 99 1.30 3.49 -10.77
C HIS A 99 2.79 3.50 -11.15
N ARG A 100 3.67 3.65 -10.16
CA ARG A 100 5.12 3.73 -10.38
C ARG A 100 5.89 3.00 -9.29
N ILE A 101 6.90 2.23 -9.70
CA ILE A 101 7.86 1.62 -8.77
C ILE A 101 8.82 2.70 -8.26
N LEU A 102 8.95 2.80 -6.95
CA LEU A 102 9.88 3.71 -6.26
C LEU A 102 11.21 3.02 -5.93
N GLU A 103 11.15 1.77 -5.47
CA GLU A 103 12.32 1.04 -4.98
C GLU A 103 12.13 -0.49 -5.10
N HIS A 104 13.19 -1.20 -5.48
CA HIS A 104 13.27 -2.66 -5.32
C HIS A 104 13.89 -2.98 -3.95
N LEU A 105 13.19 -3.79 -3.17
CA LEU A 105 13.58 -4.17 -1.82
C LEU A 105 14.35 -5.49 -1.84
N ARG A 106 15.38 -5.61 -1.00
CA ARG A 106 16.12 -6.86 -0.83
C ARG A 106 15.28 -7.99 -0.19
N GLY A 107 14.14 -7.62 0.42
CA GLY A 107 13.21 -8.52 1.06
C GLY A 107 12.01 -7.76 1.63
N PRO A 108 11.00 -8.47 2.18
CA PRO A 108 9.84 -7.82 2.74
C PRO A 108 10.20 -7.05 4.01
N LEU A 109 9.73 -5.81 4.12
CA LEU A 109 9.84 -5.04 5.35
C LEU A 109 8.75 -5.49 6.33
N ASN A 110 9.01 -5.28 7.62
CA ASN A 110 7.93 -5.25 8.61
C ASN A 110 7.17 -3.92 8.49
N TYR A 111 6.09 -3.77 9.27
CA TYR A 111 5.27 -2.57 9.20
C TYR A 111 6.05 -1.28 9.49
N GLU A 112 6.86 -1.26 10.54
CA GLU A 112 7.62 -0.07 10.93
C GLU A 112 8.63 0.34 9.85
N GLY A 113 9.37 -0.61 9.30
CA GLY A 113 10.31 -0.37 8.21
C GLY A 113 9.64 0.12 6.94
N PHE A 114 8.47 -0.43 6.61
CA PHE A 114 7.64 0.09 5.52
C PHE A 114 7.17 1.52 5.81
N ARG A 115 6.64 1.77 7.00
CA ARG A 115 6.06 3.06 7.41
C ARG A 115 7.09 4.18 7.28
N ILE A 116 8.30 3.98 7.78
CA ILE A 116 9.39 4.96 7.69
C ILE A 116 9.69 5.29 6.22
N LYS A 117 10.02 4.28 5.41
CA LYS A 117 10.34 4.47 3.98
C LYS A 117 9.20 5.09 3.18
N ALA A 118 7.97 4.67 3.45
CA ALA A 118 6.79 5.20 2.77
C ALA A 118 6.58 6.68 3.12
N LEU A 119 6.73 7.06 4.39
CA LEU A 119 6.60 8.46 4.81
C LEU A 119 7.68 9.35 4.21
N GLU A 120 8.93 8.89 4.14
CA GLU A 120 10.01 9.62 3.47
C GLU A 120 9.63 9.93 2.00
N LYS A 121 9.14 8.93 1.27
CA LYS A 121 8.72 9.10 -0.13
C LYS A 121 7.45 9.94 -0.27
N ALA A 122 6.53 9.85 0.67
CA ALA A 122 5.33 10.68 0.69
C ALA A 122 5.67 12.15 0.88
N LEU A 123 6.56 12.48 1.81
CA LEU A 123 7.02 13.84 2.06
C LEU A 123 7.66 14.45 0.81
N GLU A 124 8.59 13.73 0.17
CA GLU A 124 9.21 14.15 -1.10
C GLU A 124 8.15 14.50 -2.17
N LYS A 125 7.08 13.70 -2.28
CA LYS A 125 6.04 13.89 -3.30
C LYS A 125 5.04 15.00 -2.95
N LEU A 126 4.61 15.04 -1.70
CA LEU A 126 3.55 15.95 -1.24
C LEU A 126 4.08 17.39 -1.13
N ASP A 127 5.34 17.58 -0.74
CA ASP A 127 5.98 18.90 -0.71
C ASP A 127 6.04 19.51 -2.13
N ILE A 128 6.41 18.72 -3.15
CA ILE A 128 6.42 19.16 -4.56
C ILE A 128 5.01 19.55 -5.02
N THR A 129 4.00 18.77 -4.62
CA THR A 129 2.60 19.01 -5.06
C THR A 129 1.99 20.27 -4.43
N GLU A 130 2.45 20.67 -3.24
CA GLU A 130 2.04 21.95 -2.62
C GLU A 130 2.70 23.16 -3.28
N MET A 131 3.89 23.03 -3.88
CA MET A 131 4.56 24.11 -4.60
C MET A 131 3.95 24.40 -5.98
N GLU A 132 3.24 23.44 -6.59
CA GLU A 132 2.62 23.56 -7.93
C GLU A 132 1.17 24.09 -7.88
N LYS A 133 0.64 24.39 -6.69
CA LYS A 133 -0.72 24.93 -6.48
C LYS A 133 -0.70 26.41 -6.12
#